data_AF-A0A9C5YSU2-F1
#
_entry.id   AF-A0A9C5YSU2-F1
#
_cell.length_a   1.000
_cell.length_b   1.000
_cell.length_c   1.000
_cell.angle_alpha   90.00
_cell.angle_beta   90.00
_cell.angle_gamma   90.00
#
_symmetry.space_group_name_H-M   'P 1'
#
loop_
_entity.id
_entity.type
_entity.pdbx_description
1 polymer ?
#
loop_
_entity_poly.entity_id
_entity_poly.type
_entity_poly.pdbx_seq_one_letter_code
_entity_poly.pdbx_strand_id
1 'polypeptide(L)'
;MSEISNVNHVISPTLLKSPTIATSIAVSSTSSASASNTIATINPTLASSASTITRASGTTPTTMLNGHVGTQFNSKSNFEDYSSSNEANYIPIPQFYAGRSVFITGGTGFMGKVLVEKLLRSCPDIKNIYLLIRPKRGQDVSDRLNEMLNAPLFEKLGRENPKELCKVIPIGGDITSEQLGISESDQALLCRTVSIVFHSAATVKFDEKLKLSVTINMLGTKRLVELCHRMMFLEALIHVSTAYCNCDRTDVQEVIYAPPYNPDDIISLINWLPEDMLDQLTPSLIGKRPNTYTFTKALAEHMLLKEAGNLPVAIVRPSIVIASLNEPLAGWIDNFNGPTGLLSALAKGLFRSIVCEPNYVADVVPVDIVINLMIAAAWRKATHKTDNFSIYNCCTGQRHPIKWGEFVNHTLSMVRKHPLESCVWYPSGVLRRSTTLNTIYGIFVHYIPAYLLDALARLMGKKPFVVKIQHKLYKAVECLNYFAVNQWEFKDDNVHALFHTLSPKDRNNFLFDVTNIDWLKYVEQYVLGLRQFLFKQRPESLPASRKRMTRLYYLHLLSKLVVVMCTWRFLMKRSKRLNALWTAFLQYITKFLRLIPFL
;
A
#
# COMPACT_ATOMS: atom_id res chain seq x y z
N MET A 1 0.72 -3.33 -11.84
CA MET A 1 0.59 -1.87 -12.07
C MET A 1 1.67 -1.29 -13.00
N SER A 2 2.95 -1.70 -12.92
CA SER A 2 4.08 -1.12 -13.67
C SER A 2 3.84 -0.79 -15.16
N GLU A 3 3.14 -1.63 -15.94
CA GLU A 3 2.77 -1.35 -17.35
C GLU A 3 2.09 0.01 -17.59
N ILE A 4 1.50 0.62 -16.56
CA ILE A 4 0.91 1.96 -16.60
C ILE A 4 1.98 3.03 -16.93
N SER A 5 3.27 2.85 -16.62
CA SER A 5 4.33 3.75 -17.13
C SER A 5 4.46 3.67 -18.65
N ASN A 6 4.50 2.44 -19.19
CA ASN A 6 4.98 2.14 -20.54
C ASN A 6 3.96 2.43 -21.67
N VAL A 7 2.75 2.89 -21.32
CA VAL A 7 1.66 3.32 -22.23
C VAL A 7 2.14 4.24 -23.37
N ASN A 8 3.21 5.01 -23.16
CA ASN A 8 3.74 5.97 -24.14
C ASN A 8 4.26 5.35 -25.45
N HIS A 9 4.86 4.16 -25.43
CA HIS A 9 5.58 3.63 -26.60
C HIS A 9 4.66 3.28 -27.79
N VAL A 10 3.35 3.22 -27.59
CA VAL A 10 2.36 2.91 -28.62
C VAL A 10 1.68 4.18 -29.18
N ILE A 11 1.48 5.21 -28.33
CA ILE A 11 0.67 6.41 -28.62
C ILE A 11 1.54 7.69 -28.59
N SER A 12 2.61 7.69 -29.39
CA SER A 12 3.37 8.90 -29.72
C SER A 12 2.69 9.65 -30.89
N PRO A 13 2.58 11.00 -30.86
CA PRO A 13 1.86 11.77 -31.87
C PRO A 13 2.70 12.09 -33.12
N THR A 14 3.25 11.07 -33.77
CA THR A 14 4.00 11.21 -35.04
C THR A 14 3.10 11.33 -36.29
N LEU A 15 1.78 11.26 -36.13
CA LEU A 15 0.75 11.31 -37.19
C LEU A 15 0.57 12.67 -37.91
N LEU A 16 1.58 13.56 -37.87
CA LEU A 16 1.56 14.87 -38.54
C LEU A 16 2.88 15.24 -39.26
N LYS A 17 3.81 14.30 -39.46
CA LYS A 17 5.01 14.52 -40.31
C LYS A 17 5.40 13.28 -41.14
N SER A 18 5.19 13.38 -42.44
CA SER A 18 5.75 12.60 -43.56
C SER A 18 5.69 13.53 -44.81
N PRO A 19 6.34 13.25 -45.97
CA PRO A 19 6.95 11.98 -46.39
C PRO A 19 8.36 12.04 -47.05
N THR A 20 9.10 10.93 -46.92
CA THR A 20 10.07 10.31 -47.87
C THR A 20 10.44 8.95 -47.23
N ILE A 21 10.29 7.75 -47.81
CA ILE A 21 10.61 7.14 -49.12
C ILE A 21 11.97 6.41 -49.13
N ALA A 22 11.93 5.14 -49.59
CA ALA A 22 12.99 4.24 -50.08
C ALA A 22 13.77 3.30 -49.10
N THR A 23 13.69 1.98 -49.41
CA THR A 23 14.74 0.91 -49.33
C THR A 23 15.36 0.50 -47.97
N SER A 24 15.77 -0.76 -47.73
CA SER A 24 15.73 -2.04 -48.48
C SER A 24 16.15 -3.24 -47.61
N ILE A 25 15.82 -4.49 -48.02
CA ILE A 25 16.47 -5.79 -47.64
C ILE A 25 16.33 -6.20 -46.15
N ALA A 26 15.79 -7.34 -45.68
CA ALA A 26 15.54 -8.72 -46.17
C ALA A 26 16.70 -9.75 -46.02
N VAL A 27 16.62 -10.65 -45.03
CA VAL A 27 17.28 -12.00 -44.96
C VAL A 27 16.43 -12.91 -44.03
N SER A 28 16.48 -14.24 -44.20
CA SER A 28 15.61 -15.25 -43.56
C SER A 28 16.33 -16.50 -43.00
N SER A 29 15.82 -17.07 -41.89
CA SER A 29 16.11 -18.41 -41.30
C SER A 29 15.03 -18.76 -40.24
N THR A 30 14.60 -19.97 -39.82
CA THR A 30 14.81 -21.42 -40.12
C THR A 30 16.19 -22.04 -39.86
N SER A 31 16.34 -23.13 -39.09
CA SER A 31 15.45 -23.98 -38.23
C SER A 31 16.30 -24.61 -37.08
N SER A 32 16.00 -25.66 -36.28
CA SER A 32 15.07 -26.82 -36.22
C SER A 32 14.51 -26.95 -34.76
N ALA A 33 13.97 -28.02 -34.11
CA ALA A 33 13.98 -29.51 -34.13
C ALA A 33 15.35 -30.18 -33.86
N SER A 34 15.50 -31.28 -33.10
CA SER A 34 14.59 -32.13 -32.27
C SER A 34 15.09 -32.16 -30.79
N ALA A 35 14.91 -33.10 -29.85
CA ALA A 35 14.33 -34.47 -29.73
C ALA A 35 14.01 -34.72 -28.20
N SER A 36 14.02 -35.94 -27.62
CA SER A 36 13.12 -37.12 -27.69
C SER A 36 13.56 -38.18 -26.66
N ASN A 37 12.68 -38.56 -25.70
CA ASN A 37 12.63 -39.84 -24.94
C ASN A 37 13.86 -40.24 -24.04
N THR A 38 13.80 -41.16 -23.04
CA THR A 38 13.03 -42.42 -22.89
C THR A 38 12.73 -42.81 -21.41
N ILE A 39 11.90 -43.85 -21.23
CA ILE A 39 11.25 -44.40 -20.01
C ILE A 39 12.11 -45.42 -19.22
N ALA A 40 11.97 -45.46 -17.88
CA ALA A 40 11.95 -46.67 -17.00
C ALA A 40 11.67 -46.25 -15.53
N THR A 41 10.52 -46.51 -14.87
CA THR A 41 10.02 -47.76 -14.25
C THR A 41 10.92 -48.44 -13.21
N ILE A 42 10.50 -48.44 -11.93
CA ILE A 42 10.19 -49.64 -11.09
C ILE A 42 9.65 -49.19 -9.72
N ASN A 43 8.77 -50.01 -9.14
CA ASN A 43 8.18 -49.92 -7.78
C ASN A 43 8.03 -51.38 -7.30
N PRO A 44 8.19 -51.75 -6.01
CA PRO A 44 6.97 -52.11 -5.23
C PRO A 44 7.06 -52.14 -3.68
N THR A 45 5.93 -51.84 -2.99
CA THR A 45 5.40 -52.55 -1.76
C THR A 45 6.25 -52.58 -0.45
N LEU A 46 5.76 -52.90 0.76
CA LEU A 46 4.43 -53.17 1.36
C LEU A 46 4.47 -52.91 2.90
N ALA A 47 3.34 -53.13 3.59
CA ALA A 47 3.14 -53.23 5.06
C ALA A 47 3.32 -51.91 5.87
N SER A 48 2.44 -51.43 6.76
CA SER A 48 1.26 -51.90 7.52
C SER A 48 1.49 -52.18 9.01
N SER A 49 0.91 -51.34 9.87
CA SER A 49 0.27 -51.75 11.12
C SER A 49 -0.58 -50.59 11.65
N ALA A 50 -1.62 -50.90 12.42
CA ALA A 50 -2.49 -49.93 13.07
C ALA A 50 -2.64 -50.29 14.55
N SER A 51 -2.90 -49.31 15.40
CA SER A 51 -3.42 -49.53 16.75
C SER A 51 -4.48 -48.48 17.09
N THR A 52 -5.50 -48.89 17.84
CA THR A 52 -6.68 -48.08 18.17
C THR A 52 -6.78 -47.98 19.69
N ILE A 53 -6.94 -46.77 20.22
CA ILE A 53 -7.38 -46.54 21.61
C ILE A 53 -8.54 -45.54 21.58
N THR A 54 -9.55 -45.79 22.42
CA THR A 54 -10.88 -45.16 22.34
C THR A 54 -11.10 -44.08 23.40
N ARG A 55 -11.90 -43.08 23.02
CA ARG A 55 -12.81 -42.24 23.85
C ARG A 55 -12.55 -42.10 25.37
N ALA A 56 -12.46 -40.85 25.80
CA ALA A 56 -13.17 -40.38 26.99
C ALA A 56 -13.77 -38.98 26.73
N SER A 57 -14.87 -38.63 27.40
CA SER A 57 -15.58 -37.35 27.26
C SER A 57 -15.73 -36.68 28.63
N GLY A 58 -15.53 -35.36 28.71
CA GLY A 58 -15.71 -34.57 29.93
C GLY A 58 -16.25 -33.17 29.63
N THR A 59 -17.05 -32.62 30.54
CA THR A 59 -17.83 -31.38 30.35
C THR A 59 -17.28 -30.17 31.12
N THR A 60 -17.69 -28.97 30.70
CA THR A 60 -17.46 -27.68 31.40
C THR A 60 -18.14 -27.63 32.78
N PRO A 61 -17.63 -26.80 33.72
CA PRO A 61 -17.96 -25.36 33.80
C PRO A 61 -16.71 -24.46 33.77
N THR A 62 -16.70 -23.21 33.30
CA THR A 62 -17.66 -22.08 33.43
C THR A 62 -17.70 -21.47 34.84
N THR A 63 -16.71 -20.63 35.17
CA THR A 63 -16.70 -19.79 36.38
C THR A 63 -16.68 -18.32 35.99
N MET A 64 -17.77 -17.60 36.30
CA MET A 64 -17.88 -16.14 36.12
C MET A 64 -17.66 -15.44 37.45
N LEU A 65 -16.56 -14.71 37.60
CA LEU A 65 -16.28 -13.92 38.82
C LEU A 65 -16.91 -12.52 38.72
N ASN A 66 -18.15 -12.39 39.19
CA ASN A 66 -18.79 -11.10 39.43
C ASN A 66 -18.30 -10.49 40.74
N GLY A 67 -17.45 -9.47 40.66
CA GLY A 67 -17.01 -8.65 41.80
C GLY A 67 -17.53 -7.22 41.71
N HIS A 68 -18.75 -6.96 42.21
CA HIS A 68 -19.25 -5.59 42.35
C HIS A 68 -18.71 -4.96 43.64
N VAL A 69 -17.81 -3.97 43.50
CA VAL A 69 -17.53 -2.97 44.54
C VAL A 69 -17.64 -1.60 43.90
N GLY A 70 -18.73 -0.88 44.20
CA GLY A 70 -18.95 0.48 43.70
C GLY A 70 -18.26 1.51 44.59
N THR A 71 -17.38 2.33 44.01
CA THR A 71 -16.89 3.57 44.63
C THR A 71 -17.06 4.73 43.66
N GLN A 72 -17.38 5.91 44.19
CA GLN A 72 -17.84 7.05 43.40
C GLN A 72 -16.66 7.73 42.68
N PHE A 73 -16.79 7.94 41.37
CA PHE A 73 -15.87 8.78 40.61
C PHE A 73 -16.10 10.26 40.97
N ASN A 74 -15.30 10.78 41.90
CA ASN A 74 -15.30 12.19 42.24
C ASN A 74 -14.40 12.96 41.25
N SER A 75 -15.01 13.61 40.26
CA SER A 75 -14.28 14.28 39.18
C SER A 75 -13.70 15.63 39.62
N LYS A 76 -12.47 15.62 40.16
CA LYS A 76 -11.61 16.80 40.26
C LYS A 76 -10.21 16.53 39.71
N SER A 77 -9.64 17.55 39.08
CA SER A 77 -8.46 17.48 38.22
C SER A 77 -7.15 17.69 38.98
N ASN A 78 -6.37 16.64 39.17
CA ASN A 78 -4.97 16.74 39.59
C ASN A 78 -4.06 16.69 38.35
N PHE A 79 -4.10 17.72 37.51
CA PHE A 79 -3.39 17.76 36.22
C PHE A 79 -2.19 18.72 36.19
N GLU A 80 -1.89 19.43 37.29
CA GLU A 80 -0.92 20.55 37.29
C GLU A 80 0.44 20.21 37.95
N ASP A 81 0.52 19.18 38.81
CA ASP A 81 1.74 18.82 39.56
C ASP A 81 2.72 17.85 38.86
N TYR A 82 2.46 17.46 37.61
CA TYR A 82 3.27 16.45 36.90
C TYR A 82 4.46 17.02 36.10
N SER A 83 4.68 18.33 36.16
CA SER A 83 5.56 19.08 35.24
C SER A 83 7.01 19.26 35.71
N SER A 84 7.27 19.27 37.02
CA SER A 84 8.53 19.78 37.60
C SER A 84 9.61 18.74 37.88
N SER A 85 9.28 17.45 37.90
CA SER A 85 10.15 16.37 38.40
C SER A 85 10.74 15.44 37.33
N ASN A 86 10.20 15.43 36.11
CA ASN A 86 10.59 14.45 35.07
C ASN A 86 11.55 14.98 33.99
N GLU A 87 11.77 16.29 33.86
CA GLU A 87 12.68 16.83 32.82
C GLU A 87 14.13 16.35 33.00
N ALA A 88 14.55 16.06 34.23
CA ALA A 88 15.92 15.65 34.57
C ALA A 88 16.36 14.29 33.96
N ASN A 89 15.42 13.43 33.52
CA ASN A 89 15.70 12.08 33.02
C ASN A 89 15.30 11.85 31.54
N TYR A 90 14.97 12.91 30.79
CA TYR A 90 14.63 12.75 29.36
C TYR A 90 15.88 12.47 28.51
N ILE A 91 15.97 11.26 27.93
CA ILE A 91 17.00 10.91 26.93
C ILE A 91 16.44 11.25 25.52
N PRO A 92 17.05 12.16 24.75
CA PRO A 92 16.61 12.45 23.39
C PRO A 92 16.66 11.24 22.45
N ILE A 93 15.73 11.17 21.48
CA ILE A 93 15.67 10.05 20.52
C ILE A 93 17.02 9.81 19.82
N PRO A 94 17.74 10.82 19.28
CA PRO A 94 19.03 10.59 18.64
C PRO A 94 20.10 10.03 19.59
N GLN A 95 20.11 10.49 20.85
CA GLN A 95 21.03 10.01 21.88
C GLN A 95 20.71 8.59 22.33
N PHE A 96 19.44 8.17 22.29
CA PHE A 96 19.07 6.78 22.47
C PHE A 96 19.62 5.89 21.35
N TYR A 97 19.56 6.32 20.08
CA TYR A 97 20.14 5.53 18.98
C TYR A 97 21.67 5.55 18.92
N ALA A 98 22.34 6.47 19.62
CA ALA A 98 23.80 6.56 19.66
C ALA A 98 24.46 5.25 20.13
N GLY A 99 25.47 4.78 19.38
CA GLY A 99 26.22 3.55 19.67
C GLY A 99 25.45 2.23 19.51
N ARG A 100 24.12 2.26 19.37
CA ARG A 100 23.26 1.07 19.23
C ARG A 100 23.33 0.49 17.81
N SER A 101 23.15 -0.84 17.72
CA SER A 101 23.02 -1.58 16.46
C SER A 101 21.56 -1.97 16.23
N VAL A 102 21.06 -1.69 15.02
CA VAL A 102 19.65 -1.91 14.65
C VAL A 102 19.55 -3.02 13.60
N PHE A 103 18.57 -3.92 13.71
CA PHE A 103 18.25 -4.91 12.67
C PHE A 103 16.89 -4.63 12.03
N ILE A 104 16.82 -4.64 10.71
CA ILE A 104 15.60 -4.29 9.96
C ILE A 104 15.25 -5.38 8.95
N THR A 105 14.08 -6.00 9.11
CA THR A 105 13.50 -6.91 8.10
C THR A 105 12.52 -6.15 7.20
N GLY A 106 12.54 -6.45 5.90
CA GLY A 106 11.74 -5.71 4.90
C GLY A 106 12.35 -4.36 4.49
N GLY A 107 13.57 -4.06 4.95
CA GLY A 107 14.26 -2.77 4.73
C GLY A 107 14.41 -2.33 3.26
N THR A 108 14.46 -3.28 2.31
CA THR A 108 14.51 -2.96 0.86
C THR A 108 13.14 -2.61 0.25
N GLY A 109 12.06 -2.62 1.03
CA GLY A 109 10.72 -2.17 0.63
C GLY A 109 10.46 -0.68 0.91
N PHE A 110 9.30 -0.17 0.48
CA PHE A 110 8.91 1.24 0.54
C PHE A 110 9.13 1.91 1.91
N MET A 111 8.45 1.41 2.95
CA MET A 111 8.62 1.90 4.33
C MET A 111 10.05 1.69 4.85
N GLY A 112 10.64 0.53 4.54
CA GLY A 112 11.98 0.15 4.96
C GLY A 112 13.07 1.14 4.52
N LYS A 113 12.99 1.64 3.28
CA LYS A 113 13.93 2.65 2.76
C LYS A 113 13.82 3.97 3.53
N VAL A 114 12.60 4.43 3.81
CA VAL A 114 12.35 5.66 4.57
C VAL A 114 12.83 5.52 6.02
N LEU A 115 12.67 4.33 6.63
CA LEU A 115 13.20 4.03 7.96
C LEU A 115 14.73 4.07 7.99
N VAL A 116 15.41 3.45 7.03
CA VAL A 116 16.88 3.48 6.92
C VAL A 116 17.37 4.91 6.73
N GLU A 117 16.77 5.68 5.82
CA GLU A 117 17.15 7.09 5.61
C GLU A 117 16.93 7.93 6.87
N LYS A 118 15.75 7.85 7.48
CA LYS A 118 15.39 8.67 8.64
C LYS A 118 16.30 8.39 9.83
N LEU A 119 16.65 7.12 10.08
CA LEU A 119 17.60 6.73 11.11
C LEU A 119 19.00 7.32 10.83
N LEU A 120 19.56 7.11 9.64
CA LEU A 120 20.90 7.63 9.31
C LEU A 120 20.99 9.16 9.37
N ARG A 121 19.96 9.87 8.87
CA ARG A 121 19.93 11.34 8.85
C ARG A 121 19.65 11.97 10.22
N SER A 122 18.86 11.31 11.06
CA SER A 122 18.32 11.92 12.29
C SER A 122 18.95 11.37 13.58
N CYS A 123 19.63 10.24 13.49
CA CYS A 123 20.35 9.57 14.56
C CYS A 123 21.79 9.24 14.10
N PRO A 124 22.62 10.23 13.71
CA PRO A 124 23.91 9.99 13.06
C PRO A 124 24.89 9.20 13.94
N ASP A 125 24.77 9.25 15.26
CA ASP A 125 25.64 8.47 16.17
C ASP A 125 25.28 6.97 16.23
N ILE A 126 24.29 6.50 15.46
CA ILE A 126 23.97 5.08 15.27
C ILE A 126 25.22 4.31 14.79
N LYS A 127 25.44 3.13 15.37
CA LYS A 127 26.66 2.33 15.08
C LYS A 127 26.56 1.67 13.71
N ASN A 128 25.49 0.91 13.47
CA ASN A 128 25.19 0.28 12.20
C ASN A 128 23.71 -0.18 12.10
N ILE A 129 23.26 -0.39 10.87
CA ILE A 129 21.95 -0.90 10.51
C ILE A 129 22.14 -2.20 9.73
N TYR A 130 21.89 -3.34 10.38
CA TYR A 130 21.85 -4.64 9.73
C TYR A 130 20.53 -4.81 8.96
N LEU A 131 20.61 -5.14 7.68
CA LEU A 131 19.47 -5.17 6.76
C LEU A 131 19.23 -6.58 6.24
N LEU A 132 18.08 -7.20 6.55
CA LEU A 132 17.77 -8.52 5.99
C LEU A 132 17.40 -8.39 4.51
N ILE A 133 18.28 -8.92 3.64
CA ILE A 133 18.13 -8.88 2.18
C ILE A 133 18.03 -10.31 1.64
N ARG A 134 16.85 -10.61 1.09
CA ARG A 134 16.64 -11.83 0.31
C ARG A 134 17.51 -11.84 -0.96
N PRO A 135 18.31 -12.90 -1.22
CA PRO A 135 19.04 -13.04 -2.48
C PRO A 135 18.09 -13.17 -3.69
N LYS A 136 18.56 -12.83 -4.89
CA LYS A 136 17.85 -13.11 -6.15
C LYS A 136 18.74 -13.95 -7.06
N ARG A 137 18.13 -14.73 -7.96
CA ARG A 137 18.87 -15.45 -9.02
C ARG A 137 19.65 -14.44 -9.88
N GLY A 138 20.98 -14.44 -9.77
CA GLY A 138 21.87 -13.56 -10.54
C GLY A 138 22.01 -12.12 -10.01
N GLN A 139 21.71 -11.86 -8.74
CA GLN A 139 22.00 -10.58 -8.09
C GLN A 139 22.29 -10.81 -6.59
N ASP A 140 23.46 -10.40 -6.13
CA ASP A 140 23.89 -10.60 -4.73
C ASP A 140 23.15 -9.64 -3.76
N VAL A 141 23.18 -9.96 -2.47
CA VAL A 141 22.67 -9.09 -1.40
C VAL A 141 23.39 -7.74 -1.36
N SER A 142 24.68 -7.70 -1.72
CA SER A 142 25.49 -6.48 -1.83
C SER A 142 25.02 -5.61 -3.01
N ASP A 143 24.80 -6.21 -4.18
CA ASP A 143 24.25 -5.52 -5.35
C ASP A 143 22.87 -4.93 -5.04
N ARG A 144 22.04 -5.70 -4.32
CA ARG A 144 20.71 -5.27 -3.89
C ARG A 144 20.73 -4.14 -2.87
N LEU A 145 21.76 -4.07 -2.01
CA LEU A 145 21.97 -2.94 -1.12
C LEU A 145 22.41 -1.69 -1.91
N ASN A 146 23.36 -1.85 -2.83
CA ASN A 146 23.82 -0.78 -3.71
C ASN A 146 22.69 -0.23 -4.60
N GLU A 147 21.81 -1.10 -5.14
CA GLU A 147 20.58 -0.71 -5.86
C GLU A 147 19.65 0.15 -4.97
N MET A 148 19.58 -0.16 -3.67
CA MET A 148 18.76 0.58 -2.71
C MET A 148 19.35 1.94 -2.36
N LEU A 149 20.65 2.00 -2.02
CA LEU A 149 21.33 3.22 -1.57
C LEU A 149 21.57 4.23 -2.70
N ASN A 150 21.54 3.79 -3.97
CA ASN A 150 21.55 4.68 -5.14
C ASN A 150 20.14 5.18 -5.55
N ALA A 151 19.09 4.91 -4.77
CA ALA A 151 17.76 5.46 -5.04
C ALA A 151 17.67 6.96 -4.68
N PRO A 152 16.87 7.79 -5.39
CA PRO A 152 16.78 9.24 -5.16
C PRO A 152 16.42 9.67 -3.72
N LEU A 153 15.84 8.76 -2.92
CA LEU A 153 15.61 8.98 -1.49
C LEU A 153 16.91 9.31 -0.73
N PHE A 154 18.00 8.62 -1.06
CA PHE A 154 19.28 8.72 -0.38
C PHE A 154 20.23 9.74 -1.02
N GLU A 155 19.89 10.33 -2.17
CA GLU A 155 20.77 11.22 -2.95
C GLU A 155 21.27 12.41 -2.11
N LYS A 156 20.38 13.02 -1.31
CA LYS A 156 20.74 14.10 -0.39
C LYS A 156 21.75 13.63 0.67
N LEU A 157 21.44 12.51 1.33
CA LEU A 157 22.28 11.94 2.40
C LEU A 157 23.65 11.49 1.88
N GLY A 158 23.71 10.85 0.70
CA GLY A 158 24.95 10.44 0.06
C GLY A 158 25.83 11.61 -0.39
N ARG A 159 25.23 12.75 -0.77
CA ARG A 159 25.96 13.99 -1.09
C ARG A 159 26.48 14.70 0.16
N GLU A 160 25.67 14.79 1.20
CA GLU A 160 25.96 15.62 2.38
C GLU A 160 26.77 14.87 3.44
N ASN A 161 26.48 13.58 3.68
CA ASN A 161 27.18 12.74 4.64
C ASN A 161 27.38 11.30 4.10
N PRO A 162 28.20 11.09 3.05
CA PRO A 162 28.38 9.77 2.42
C PRO A 162 28.79 8.64 3.37
N LYS A 163 29.50 8.96 4.46
CA LYS A 163 29.94 8.02 5.50
C LYS A 163 28.76 7.33 6.21
N GLU A 164 27.58 7.93 6.23
CA GLU A 164 26.39 7.35 6.85
C GLU A 164 25.88 6.14 6.07
N LEU A 165 25.99 6.16 4.74
CA LEU A 165 25.56 5.03 3.91
C LEU A 165 26.40 3.76 4.18
N CYS A 166 27.66 3.92 4.59
CA CYS A 166 28.56 2.83 4.97
C CYS A 166 28.14 2.10 6.27
N LYS A 167 27.18 2.65 7.04
CA LYS A 167 26.65 2.02 8.26
C LYS A 167 25.59 0.97 7.98
N VAL A 168 25.09 0.86 6.75
CA VAL A 168 24.10 -0.17 6.37
C VAL A 168 24.84 -1.43 5.94
N ILE A 169 24.60 -2.54 6.63
CA ILE A 169 25.29 -3.82 6.43
C ILE A 169 24.26 -4.85 5.93
N PRO A 170 24.48 -5.51 4.78
CA PRO A 170 23.55 -6.50 4.26
C PRO A 170 23.71 -7.82 5.01
N ILE A 171 22.59 -8.39 5.46
CA ILE A 171 22.50 -9.76 5.99
C ILE A 171 21.71 -10.59 5.00
N GLY A 172 22.30 -11.69 4.52
CA GLY A 172 21.61 -12.62 3.62
C GLY A 172 20.58 -13.46 4.36
N GLY A 173 19.37 -13.57 3.82
CA GLY A 173 18.33 -14.47 4.32
C GLY A 173 16.94 -14.20 3.75
N ASP A 174 16.03 -15.19 3.85
CA ASP A 174 14.61 -15.04 3.53
C ASP A 174 13.75 -15.44 4.73
N ILE A 175 12.82 -14.57 5.09
CA ILE A 175 11.85 -14.75 6.18
C ILE A 175 10.97 -16.01 6.01
N THR A 176 10.83 -16.52 4.78
CA THR A 176 10.12 -17.78 4.50
C THR A 176 10.88 -19.04 4.92
N SER A 177 12.21 -18.97 5.07
CA SER A 177 13.09 -20.08 5.43
C SER A 177 13.25 -20.27 6.94
N GLU A 178 13.62 -21.48 7.36
CA GLU A 178 13.99 -21.73 8.77
C GLU A 178 15.18 -20.88 9.21
N GLN A 179 15.17 -20.45 10.47
CA GLN A 179 16.13 -19.49 11.04
C GLN A 179 16.31 -18.21 10.18
N LEU A 180 15.25 -17.81 9.45
CA LEU A 180 15.24 -16.72 8.46
C LEU A 180 16.24 -16.90 7.30
N GLY A 181 16.80 -18.10 7.11
CA GLY A 181 17.85 -18.36 6.12
C GLY A 181 19.15 -17.60 6.37
N ILE A 182 19.40 -17.12 7.59
CA ILE A 182 20.58 -16.33 7.96
C ILE A 182 21.73 -17.26 8.35
N SER A 183 22.97 -16.95 7.92
CA SER A 183 24.16 -17.75 8.26
C SER A 183 24.39 -17.84 9.76
N GLU A 184 24.98 -18.93 10.26
CA GLU A 184 25.26 -19.08 11.70
C GLU A 184 26.16 -17.96 12.26
N SER A 185 27.13 -17.50 11.46
CA SER A 185 27.99 -16.36 11.75
C SER A 185 27.20 -15.04 11.86
N ASP A 186 26.26 -14.79 10.96
CA ASP A 186 25.42 -13.59 10.99
C ASP A 186 24.40 -13.65 12.14
N GLN A 187 23.81 -14.82 12.41
CA GLN A 187 22.97 -15.01 13.60
C GLN A 187 23.77 -14.72 14.88
N ALA A 188 24.98 -15.27 15.01
CA ALA A 188 25.85 -14.99 16.16
C ALA A 188 26.23 -13.52 16.28
N LEU A 189 26.47 -12.82 15.15
CA LEU A 189 26.72 -11.38 15.11
C LEU A 189 25.51 -10.56 15.58
N LEU A 190 24.33 -10.84 15.04
CA LEU A 190 23.08 -10.17 15.39
C LEU A 190 22.77 -10.37 16.89
N CYS A 191 22.81 -11.60 17.37
CA CYS A 191 22.57 -11.96 18.77
C CYS A 191 23.53 -11.28 19.77
N ARG A 192 24.75 -10.94 19.34
CA ARG A 192 25.77 -10.27 20.16
C ARG A 192 25.77 -8.75 20.08
N THR A 193 25.04 -8.14 19.14
CA THR A 193 25.17 -6.70 18.86
C THR A 193 23.86 -5.94 18.83
N VAL A 194 22.77 -6.54 18.34
CA VAL A 194 21.51 -5.84 18.10
C VAL A 194 20.78 -5.55 19.41
N SER A 195 20.36 -4.30 19.58
CA SER A 195 19.49 -3.87 20.68
C SER A 195 18.10 -3.39 20.24
N ILE A 196 17.89 -3.15 18.93
CA ILE A 196 16.60 -2.70 18.39
C ILE A 196 16.29 -3.46 17.10
N VAL A 197 15.09 -4.04 17.00
CA VAL A 197 14.62 -4.77 15.82
C VAL A 197 13.37 -4.09 15.22
N PHE A 198 13.39 -3.81 13.93
CA PHE A 198 12.23 -3.37 13.16
C PHE A 198 11.78 -4.47 12.19
N HIS A 199 10.59 -5.01 12.43
CA HIS A 199 9.98 -6.05 11.61
C HIS A 199 8.94 -5.46 10.65
N SER A 200 9.38 -5.10 9.44
CA SER A 200 8.53 -4.59 8.35
C SER A 200 8.39 -5.56 7.17
N ALA A 201 9.01 -6.75 7.23
CA ALA A 201 8.82 -7.81 6.23
C ALA A 201 7.39 -8.39 6.30
N ALA A 202 6.65 -8.27 5.20
CA ALA A 202 5.33 -8.88 5.00
C ALA A 202 5.06 -9.02 3.50
N THR A 203 4.12 -9.88 3.11
CA THR A 203 3.43 -9.69 1.82
C THR A 203 2.26 -8.73 2.02
N VAL A 204 2.11 -7.79 1.09
CA VAL A 204 1.04 -6.77 1.07
C VAL A 204 0.17 -6.90 -0.19
N LYS A 205 0.23 -8.05 -0.88
CA LYS A 205 -0.68 -8.37 -1.98
C LYS A 205 -1.99 -8.90 -1.40
N PHE A 206 -3.12 -8.38 -1.88
CA PHE A 206 -4.45 -8.83 -1.43
C PHE A 206 -4.95 -10.07 -2.20
N ASP A 207 -4.26 -10.44 -3.28
CA ASP A 207 -4.46 -11.62 -4.12
C ASP A 207 -3.43 -12.74 -3.88
N GLU A 208 -2.69 -12.69 -2.75
CA GLU A 208 -1.73 -13.75 -2.38
C GLU A 208 -2.43 -14.97 -1.78
N LYS A 209 -2.01 -16.18 -2.19
CA LYS A 209 -2.51 -17.44 -1.63
C LYS A 209 -2.31 -17.55 -0.12
N LEU A 210 -3.21 -18.27 0.56
CA LEU A 210 -3.21 -18.42 2.02
C LEU A 210 -1.91 -19.04 2.53
N LYS A 211 -1.44 -20.15 1.94
CA LYS A 211 -0.20 -20.84 2.33
C LYS A 211 1.00 -19.90 2.34
N LEU A 212 1.25 -19.17 1.25
CA LEU A 212 2.34 -18.19 1.15
C LEU A 212 2.16 -17.01 2.11
N SER A 213 0.92 -16.54 2.32
CA SER A 213 0.61 -15.46 3.26
C SER A 213 0.91 -15.85 4.70
N VAL A 214 0.54 -17.07 5.13
CA VAL A 214 0.84 -17.61 6.46
C VAL A 214 2.35 -17.81 6.63
N THR A 215 3.04 -18.37 5.62
CA THR A 215 4.50 -18.56 5.69
C THR A 215 5.26 -17.24 5.84
N ILE A 216 4.89 -16.18 5.12
CA ILE A 216 5.56 -14.87 5.22
C ILE A 216 5.13 -14.13 6.49
N ASN A 217 3.83 -13.98 6.74
CA ASN A 217 3.31 -13.06 7.75
C ASN A 217 3.23 -13.67 9.15
N MET A 218 3.09 -14.99 9.30
CA MET A 218 2.97 -15.67 10.60
C MET A 218 4.23 -16.46 10.97
N LEU A 219 4.61 -17.47 10.17
CA LEU A 219 5.82 -18.27 10.44
C LEU A 219 7.08 -17.41 10.38
N GLY A 220 7.15 -16.50 9.42
CA GLY A 220 8.20 -15.48 9.35
C GLY A 220 8.33 -14.59 10.60
N THR A 221 7.19 -14.22 11.19
CA THR A 221 7.17 -13.45 12.45
C THR A 221 7.65 -14.31 13.63
N LYS A 222 7.18 -15.56 13.72
CA LYS A 222 7.61 -16.52 14.75
C LYS A 222 9.13 -16.77 14.71
N ARG A 223 9.69 -17.06 13.53
CA ARG A 223 11.16 -17.26 13.36
C ARG A 223 11.99 -16.01 13.70
N LEU A 224 11.43 -14.82 13.52
CA LEU A 224 12.09 -13.59 13.99
C LEU A 224 12.03 -13.45 15.51
N VAL A 225 10.92 -13.81 16.15
CA VAL A 225 10.80 -13.86 17.62
C VAL A 225 11.79 -14.86 18.21
N GLU A 226 11.93 -16.05 17.62
CA GLU A 226 12.92 -17.07 17.98
C GLU A 226 14.37 -16.55 17.89
N LEU A 227 14.69 -15.71 16.90
CA LEU A 227 15.97 -15.01 16.83
C LEU A 227 16.10 -13.90 17.89
N CYS A 228 15.02 -13.15 18.15
CA CYS A 228 15.00 -12.07 19.15
C CYS A 228 15.23 -12.59 20.58
N HIS A 229 14.70 -13.76 20.93
CA HIS A 229 14.98 -14.45 22.20
C HIS A 229 16.46 -14.80 22.42
N ARG A 230 17.27 -14.80 21.35
CA ARG A 230 18.72 -15.07 21.41
C ARG A 230 19.56 -13.78 21.42
N MET A 231 18.95 -12.59 21.32
CA MET A 231 19.64 -11.31 21.34
C MET A 231 19.91 -10.83 22.78
N MET A 232 21.18 -10.76 23.18
CA MET A 232 21.57 -10.48 24.57
C MET A 232 21.25 -9.06 25.05
N PHE A 233 21.00 -8.12 24.14
CA PHE A 233 20.86 -6.68 24.45
C PHE A 233 19.57 -6.07 23.88
N LEU A 234 18.55 -6.88 23.55
CA LEU A 234 17.33 -6.37 22.92
C LEU A 234 16.47 -5.53 23.88
N GLU A 235 16.29 -4.26 23.54
CA GLU A 235 15.49 -3.29 24.30
C GLU A 235 14.18 -2.90 23.59
N ALA A 236 14.05 -3.14 22.28
CA ALA A 236 12.80 -2.92 21.54
C ALA A 236 12.65 -3.83 20.29
N LEU A 237 11.49 -4.46 20.15
CA LEU A 237 11.04 -5.16 18.93
C LEU A 237 9.77 -4.48 18.38
N ILE A 238 9.87 -3.83 17.22
CA ILE A 238 8.76 -3.12 16.58
C ILE A 238 8.20 -3.95 15.41
N HIS A 239 6.98 -4.44 15.53
CA HIS A 239 6.26 -5.12 14.44
C HIS A 239 5.36 -4.17 13.66
N VAL A 240 5.49 -4.13 12.33
CA VAL A 240 4.57 -3.40 11.45
C VAL A 240 3.41 -4.31 11.04
N SER A 241 2.24 -4.07 11.61
CA SER A 241 0.96 -4.70 11.25
C SER A 241 0.20 -3.79 10.27
N THR A 242 -1.11 -3.64 10.42
CA THR A 242 -1.95 -2.64 9.73
C THR A 242 -3.23 -2.41 10.54
N ALA A 243 -3.80 -1.20 10.50
CA ALA A 243 -5.07 -0.87 11.14
C ALA A 243 -6.20 -1.83 10.68
N TYR A 244 -6.17 -2.21 9.40
CA TYR A 244 -7.13 -3.13 8.79
C TYR A 244 -6.99 -4.60 9.20
N CYS A 245 -6.06 -4.98 10.09
CA CYS A 245 -5.98 -6.36 10.57
C CYS A 245 -7.31 -6.80 11.22
N ASN A 246 -8.00 -5.88 11.92
CA ASN A 246 -9.30 -6.08 12.58
C ASN A 246 -10.47 -5.44 11.81
N CYS A 247 -10.40 -5.34 10.47
CA CYS A 247 -11.43 -4.68 9.65
C CYS A 247 -12.81 -5.38 9.60
N ASP A 248 -12.96 -6.55 10.23
CA ASP A 248 -14.22 -7.23 10.49
C ASP A 248 -15.06 -6.60 11.62
N ARG A 249 -14.47 -5.62 12.33
CA ARG A 249 -15.09 -4.74 13.33
C ARG A 249 -15.20 -3.33 12.74
N THR A 250 -16.12 -2.51 13.26
CA THR A 250 -16.16 -1.07 13.00
C THR A 250 -15.16 -0.33 13.88
N ASP A 251 -15.20 -0.62 15.18
CA ASP A 251 -14.43 0.06 16.22
C ASP A 251 -13.18 -0.76 16.56
N VAL A 252 -12.01 -0.17 16.34
CA VAL A 252 -10.71 -0.85 16.44
C VAL A 252 -9.82 -0.12 17.45
N GLN A 253 -9.72 -0.73 18.63
CA GLN A 253 -8.93 -0.27 19.77
C GLN A 253 -7.46 -0.67 19.64
N GLU A 254 -6.58 -0.04 20.42
CA GLU A 254 -5.16 -0.38 20.52
C GLU A 254 -4.90 -1.58 21.45
N VAL A 255 -5.62 -2.67 21.20
CA VAL A 255 -5.50 -3.96 21.90
C VAL A 255 -5.31 -5.10 20.88
N ILE A 256 -4.64 -6.19 21.28
CA ILE A 256 -4.61 -7.42 20.48
C ILE A 256 -5.93 -8.15 20.71
N TYR A 257 -6.73 -8.30 19.65
CA TYR A 257 -7.99 -9.03 19.72
C TYR A 257 -7.75 -10.54 19.67
N ALA A 258 -8.64 -11.31 20.30
CA ALA A 258 -8.67 -12.76 20.14
C ALA A 258 -8.90 -13.12 18.65
N PRO A 259 -8.09 -14.03 18.08
CA PRO A 259 -8.21 -14.43 16.68
C PRO A 259 -9.42 -15.35 16.46
N PRO A 260 -9.90 -15.52 15.22
CA PRO A 260 -10.97 -16.47 14.89
C PRO A 260 -10.53 -17.95 15.02
N TYR A 261 -9.22 -18.22 14.99
CA TYR A 261 -8.61 -19.55 15.08
C TYR A 261 -7.28 -19.46 15.84
N ASN A 262 -6.86 -20.54 16.49
CA ASN A 262 -5.49 -20.66 17.01
C ASN A 262 -4.49 -20.64 15.83
N PRO A 263 -3.43 -19.80 15.85
CA PRO A 263 -2.43 -19.75 14.79
C PRO A 263 -1.79 -21.11 14.44
N ASP A 264 -1.59 -22.00 15.42
CA ASP A 264 -0.98 -23.31 15.16
C ASP A 264 -1.88 -24.23 14.34
N ASP A 265 -3.21 -24.17 14.54
CA ASP A 265 -4.17 -24.96 13.76
C ASP A 265 -4.12 -24.55 12.28
N ILE A 266 -3.97 -23.24 12.01
CA ILE A 266 -3.81 -22.69 10.66
C ILE A 266 -2.45 -23.09 10.06
N ILE A 267 -1.38 -23.15 10.87
CA ILE A 267 -0.06 -23.64 10.46
C ILE A 267 -0.10 -25.13 10.12
N SER A 268 -0.75 -25.95 10.95
CA SER A 268 -0.99 -27.37 10.63
C SER A 268 -1.79 -27.51 9.33
N LEU A 269 -2.88 -26.74 9.16
CA LEU A 269 -3.73 -26.78 7.98
C LEU A 269 -2.98 -26.43 6.69
N ILE A 270 -2.12 -25.40 6.68
CA ILE A 270 -1.31 -25.09 5.48
C ILE A 270 -0.24 -26.14 5.16
N ASN A 271 0.20 -26.91 6.17
CA ASN A 271 1.24 -27.93 6.00
C ASN A 271 0.66 -29.26 5.51
N TRP A 272 -0.49 -29.68 6.05
CA TRP A 272 -1.13 -30.95 5.73
C TRP A 272 -1.97 -30.94 4.45
N LEU A 273 -2.62 -29.83 4.09
CA LEU A 273 -3.50 -29.80 2.91
C LEU A 273 -2.76 -29.53 1.58
N PRO A 274 -3.20 -30.16 0.48
CA PRO A 274 -2.88 -29.74 -0.89
C PRO A 274 -3.27 -28.29 -1.18
N GLU A 275 -2.52 -27.61 -2.05
CA GLU A 275 -2.68 -26.17 -2.30
C GLU A 275 -4.01 -25.82 -2.98
N ASP A 276 -4.56 -26.71 -3.79
CA ASP A 276 -5.87 -26.59 -4.44
C ASP A 276 -7.04 -26.77 -3.46
N MET A 277 -6.91 -27.64 -2.45
CA MET A 277 -7.86 -27.75 -1.35
C MET A 277 -7.81 -26.53 -0.43
N LEU A 278 -6.60 -26.01 -0.18
CA LEU A 278 -6.36 -24.75 0.53
C LEU A 278 -7.02 -23.56 -0.17
N ASP A 279 -6.85 -23.42 -1.49
CA ASP A 279 -7.46 -22.34 -2.26
C ASP A 279 -9.01 -22.43 -2.23
N GLN A 280 -9.58 -23.63 -2.26
CA GLN A 280 -11.04 -23.85 -2.10
C GLN A 280 -11.54 -23.51 -0.69
N LEU A 281 -10.76 -23.82 0.35
CA LEU A 281 -11.14 -23.60 1.76
C LEU A 281 -10.87 -22.16 2.24
N THR A 282 -9.96 -21.43 1.59
CA THR A 282 -9.52 -20.09 1.96
C THR A 282 -10.67 -19.08 2.17
N PRO A 283 -11.70 -18.98 1.29
CA PRO A 283 -12.82 -18.06 1.49
C PRO A 283 -13.56 -18.29 2.81
N SER A 284 -13.75 -19.55 3.20
CA SER A 284 -14.40 -19.92 4.47
C SER A 284 -13.53 -19.59 5.68
N LEU A 285 -12.20 -19.76 5.58
CA LEU A 285 -11.25 -19.45 6.66
C LEU A 285 -11.08 -17.93 6.90
N ILE A 286 -11.04 -17.11 5.85
CA ILE A 286 -10.94 -15.65 6.04
C ILE A 286 -12.28 -15.03 6.50
N GLY A 287 -13.40 -15.71 6.25
CA GLY A 287 -14.71 -15.37 6.78
C GLY A 287 -15.20 -13.99 6.34
N LYS A 288 -15.36 -13.05 7.30
CA LYS A 288 -15.80 -11.67 7.02
C LYS A 288 -14.68 -10.75 6.51
N ARG A 289 -13.43 -11.22 6.46
CA ARG A 289 -12.27 -10.41 6.04
C ARG A 289 -12.15 -10.38 4.51
N PRO A 290 -11.72 -9.26 3.91
CA PRO A 290 -11.69 -9.09 2.45
C PRO A 290 -10.57 -9.87 1.75
N ASN A 291 -9.54 -10.33 2.47
CA ASN A 291 -8.37 -10.97 1.88
C ASN A 291 -7.52 -11.74 2.91
N THR A 292 -6.61 -12.57 2.40
CA THR A 292 -5.60 -13.32 3.16
C THR A 292 -4.62 -12.42 3.92
N TYR A 293 -4.34 -11.20 3.43
CA TYR A 293 -3.45 -10.24 4.09
C TYR A 293 -3.98 -9.80 5.46
N THR A 294 -5.21 -9.29 5.52
CA THR A 294 -5.84 -8.83 6.78
C THR A 294 -6.03 -9.98 7.77
N PHE A 295 -6.40 -11.17 7.29
CA PHE A 295 -6.48 -12.40 8.10
C PHE A 295 -5.13 -12.80 8.71
N THR A 296 -4.08 -12.92 7.88
CA THR A 296 -2.76 -13.35 8.37
C THR A 296 -2.06 -12.30 9.23
N LYS A 297 -2.36 -11.01 9.07
CA LYS A 297 -1.90 -9.97 10.00
C LYS A 297 -2.57 -10.04 11.38
N ALA A 298 -3.88 -10.30 11.45
CA ALA A 298 -4.54 -10.54 12.74
C ALA A 298 -3.96 -11.77 13.47
N LEU A 299 -3.72 -12.87 12.75
CA LEU A 299 -3.08 -14.06 13.31
C LEU A 299 -1.61 -13.82 13.71
N ALA A 300 -0.87 -12.97 12.99
CA ALA A 300 0.51 -12.61 13.34
C ALA A 300 0.59 -11.82 14.66
N GLU A 301 -0.37 -10.93 14.95
CA GLU A 301 -0.44 -10.23 16.24
C GLU A 301 -0.70 -11.19 17.41
N HIS A 302 -1.57 -12.20 17.22
CA HIS A 302 -1.77 -13.23 18.26
C HIS A 302 -0.57 -14.19 18.38
N MET A 303 0.11 -14.51 17.27
CA MET A 303 1.36 -15.27 17.30
C MET A 303 2.45 -14.51 18.08
N LEU A 304 2.56 -13.19 17.90
CA LEU A 304 3.42 -12.35 18.74
C LEU A 304 3.03 -12.44 20.21
N LEU A 305 1.75 -12.26 20.56
CA LEU A 305 1.26 -12.35 21.94
C LEU A 305 1.63 -13.69 22.61
N LYS A 306 1.58 -14.78 21.85
CA LYS A 306 1.93 -16.13 22.33
C LYS A 306 3.43 -16.35 22.47
N GLU A 307 4.21 -16.02 21.44
CA GLU A 307 5.63 -16.42 21.34
C GLU A 307 6.59 -15.40 21.97
N ALA A 308 6.19 -14.14 22.15
CA ALA A 308 7.11 -13.09 22.60
C ALA A 308 7.55 -13.21 24.06
N GLY A 309 6.77 -13.84 24.94
CA GLY A 309 7.09 -13.94 26.37
C GLY A 309 7.45 -12.58 27.00
N ASN A 310 8.73 -12.42 27.38
CA ASN A 310 9.27 -11.21 28.01
C ASN A 310 9.95 -10.23 27.03
N LEU A 311 9.87 -10.44 25.71
CA LEU A 311 10.46 -9.52 24.74
C LEU A 311 9.76 -8.14 24.78
N PRO A 312 10.49 -7.03 24.64
CA PRO A 312 9.93 -5.67 24.67
C PRO A 312 9.26 -5.33 23.33
N VAL A 313 8.03 -5.81 23.11
CA VAL A 313 7.32 -5.68 21.83
C VAL A 313 6.46 -4.40 21.76
N ALA A 314 6.51 -3.71 20.62
CA ALA A 314 5.44 -2.81 20.22
C ALA A 314 4.94 -3.11 18.80
N ILE A 315 3.65 -2.88 18.56
CA ILE A 315 2.98 -3.14 17.29
C ILE A 315 2.49 -1.81 16.72
N VAL A 316 3.00 -1.43 15.55
CA VAL A 316 2.53 -0.25 14.81
C VAL A 316 1.61 -0.72 13.67
N ARG A 317 0.37 -0.22 13.68
CA ARG A 317 -0.71 -0.55 12.76
C ARG A 317 -1.02 0.66 11.86
N PRO A 318 -0.32 0.85 10.74
CA PRO A 318 -0.66 1.90 9.79
C PRO A 318 -1.98 1.63 9.05
N SER A 319 -2.69 2.70 8.69
CA SER A 319 -3.76 2.70 7.69
C SER A 319 -3.19 2.64 6.26
N ILE A 320 -3.79 3.30 5.28
CA ILE A 320 -3.35 3.20 3.87
C ILE A 320 -2.11 4.08 3.65
N VAL A 321 -0.92 3.50 3.80
CA VAL A 321 0.36 4.22 3.64
C VAL A 321 0.55 4.69 2.19
N ILE A 322 0.75 5.99 2.01
CA ILE A 322 1.01 6.66 0.74
C ILE A 322 2.26 7.55 0.83
N ALA A 323 2.45 8.47 -0.12
CA ALA A 323 3.67 9.26 -0.26
C ALA A 323 4.00 10.10 0.99
N SER A 324 5.27 10.42 1.19
CA SER A 324 5.72 11.25 2.31
C SER A 324 5.12 12.66 2.29
N LEU A 325 4.86 13.22 3.46
CA LEU A 325 4.36 14.58 3.66
C LEU A 325 5.50 15.59 3.51
N ASN A 326 6.60 15.38 4.24
CA ASN A 326 7.74 16.28 4.32
C ASN A 326 9.06 15.57 3.99
N GLU A 327 9.30 14.38 4.56
CA GLU A 327 10.65 13.83 4.72
C GLU A 327 10.91 12.51 3.99
N PRO A 328 12.18 12.24 3.61
CA PRO A 328 13.26 13.22 3.40
C PRO A 328 13.02 14.11 2.17
N LEU A 329 12.09 13.71 1.31
CA LEU A 329 11.63 14.42 0.13
C LEU A 329 10.10 14.38 0.15
N ALA A 330 9.44 15.54 0.09
CA ALA A 330 7.97 15.59 0.07
C ALA A 330 7.38 14.94 -1.19
N GLY A 331 6.29 14.19 -1.05
CA GLY A 331 5.64 13.46 -2.13
C GLY A 331 6.40 12.22 -2.61
N TRP A 332 7.42 11.74 -1.90
CA TRP A 332 8.21 10.60 -2.33
C TRP A 332 7.43 9.27 -2.25
N ILE A 333 7.51 8.51 -3.34
CA ILE A 333 6.85 7.21 -3.52
C ILE A 333 7.59 6.44 -4.62
N ASP A 334 7.89 5.16 -4.40
CA ASP A 334 8.71 4.32 -5.30
C ASP A 334 7.93 3.17 -5.98
N ASN A 335 6.66 3.01 -5.65
CA ASN A 335 5.82 1.89 -6.05
C ASN A 335 4.41 2.34 -6.47
N PHE A 336 3.69 1.44 -7.14
CA PHE A 336 2.32 1.68 -7.62
C PHE A 336 1.27 0.89 -6.81
N ASN A 337 1.53 0.59 -5.53
CA ASN A 337 0.62 -0.24 -4.72
C ASN A 337 -0.63 0.56 -4.31
N GLY A 338 -1.72 -0.16 -4.01
CA GLY A 338 -2.96 0.43 -3.47
C GLY A 338 -3.49 1.63 -4.28
N PRO A 339 -3.88 2.74 -3.63
CA PRO A 339 -4.38 3.94 -4.30
C PRO A 339 -3.43 4.53 -5.34
N THR A 340 -2.10 4.44 -5.15
CA THR A 340 -1.11 5.03 -6.07
C THR A 340 -1.25 4.48 -7.49
N GLY A 341 -1.58 3.19 -7.63
CA GLY A 341 -1.82 2.57 -8.93
C GLY A 341 -3.12 3.04 -9.61
N LEU A 342 -4.20 3.23 -8.84
CA LEU A 342 -5.47 3.78 -9.36
C LEU A 342 -5.34 5.27 -9.71
N LEU A 343 -4.67 6.05 -8.86
CA LEU A 343 -4.37 7.46 -9.08
C LEU A 343 -3.51 7.64 -10.34
N SER A 344 -2.51 6.78 -10.55
CA SER A 344 -1.70 6.74 -11.78
C SER A 344 -2.54 6.51 -13.05
N ALA A 345 -3.56 5.66 -12.98
CA ALA A 345 -4.45 5.39 -14.10
C ALA A 345 -5.47 6.51 -14.33
N LEU A 346 -5.96 7.15 -13.25
CA LEU A 346 -6.81 8.34 -13.29
C LEU A 346 -6.04 9.54 -13.86
N ALA A 347 -4.78 9.72 -13.49
CA ALA A 347 -3.90 10.76 -13.99
C ALA A 347 -3.57 10.64 -15.49
N LYS A 348 -3.77 9.45 -16.08
CA LYS A 348 -3.70 9.21 -17.53
C LYS A 348 -5.06 9.26 -18.23
N GLY A 349 -6.15 9.42 -17.48
CA GLY A 349 -7.54 9.33 -17.97
C GLY A 349 -7.99 7.92 -18.37
N LEU A 350 -7.21 6.88 -18.03
CA LEU A 350 -7.54 5.48 -18.31
C LEU A 350 -8.57 4.93 -17.31
N PHE A 351 -8.47 5.37 -16.05
CA PHE A 351 -9.43 5.07 -14.99
C PHE A 351 -10.33 6.28 -14.73
N ARG A 352 -11.65 6.05 -14.58
CA ARG A 352 -12.69 7.12 -14.67
C ARG A 352 -13.97 6.93 -13.86
N SER A 353 -14.15 5.81 -13.18
CA SER A 353 -15.35 5.50 -12.38
C SER A 353 -15.01 4.39 -11.39
N ILE A 354 -15.50 4.48 -10.16
CA ILE A 354 -15.29 3.48 -9.11
C ILE A 354 -16.55 3.36 -8.24
N VAL A 355 -16.79 2.17 -7.68
CA VAL A 355 -17.75 2.01 -6.58
C VAL A 355 -17.08 2.51 -5.31
N CYS A 356 -17.69 3.48 -4.64
CA CYS A 356 -17.14 4.11 -3.44
C CYS A 356 -18.24 4.94 -2.75
N GLU A 357 -18.24 4.95 -1.42
CA GLU A 357 -19.04 5.89 -0.64
C GLU A 357 -18.30 7.23 -0.49
N PRO A 358 -18.70 8.30 -1.19
CA PRO A 358 -17.98 9.58 -1.18
C PRO A 358 -17.91 10.25 0.20
N ASN A 359 -18.85 9.94 1.11
CA ASN A 359 -18.91 10.56 2.44
C ASN A 359 -18.04 9.85 3.49
N TYR A 360 -17.56 8.64 3.22
CA TYR A 360 -16.73 7.89 4.17
C TYR A 360 -15.28 8.41 4.22
N VAL A 361 -14.66 8.20 5.37
CA VAL A 361 -13.26 8.57 5.63
C VAL A 361 -12.32 7.75 4.73
N ALA A 362 -11.42 8.46 4.04
CA ALA A 362 -10.32 7.91 3.29
C ALA A 362 -9.08 7.90 4.19
N ASP A 363 -8.95 6.89 5.05
CA ASP A 363 -7.85 6.82 6.02
C ASP A 363 -6.51 6.48 5.34
N VAL A 364 -5.86 7.53 4.88
CA VAL A 364 -4.56 7.51 4.22
C VAL A 364 -3.53 8.18 5.14
N VAL A 365 -2.34 7.60 5.24
CA VAL A 365 -1.27 8.10 6.13
C VAL A 365 0.04 8.30 5.34
N PRO A 366 0.76 9.42 5.52
CA PRO A 366 2.06 9.62 4.90
C PRO A 366 3.11 8.65 5.47
N VAL A 367 4.01 8.12 4.62
CA VAL A 367 5.02 7.14 5.07
C VAL A 367 5.97 7.65 6.16
N ASP A 368 6.34 8.94 6.12
CA ASP A 368 7.22 9.58 7.09
C ASP A 368 6.58 9.73 8.48
N ILE A 369 5.26 9.97 8.55
CA ILE A 369 4.49 9.92 9.81
C ILE A 369 4.62 8.53 10.47
N VAL A 370 4.43 7.45 9.68
CA VAL A 370 4.52 6.08 10.20
C VAL A 370 5.94 5.75 10.67
N ILE A 371 6.96 6.17 9.91
CA ILE A 371 8.37 5.93 10.28
C ILE A 371 8.77 6.70 11.55
N ASN A 372 8.36 7.96 11.69
CA ASN A 372 8.64 8.76 12.87
C ASN A 372 8.01 8.14 14.13
N LEU A 373 6.77 7.65 14.02
CA LEU A 373 6.12 6.89 15.09
C LEU A 373 6.85 5.58 15.41
N MET A 374 7.30 4.82 14.41
CA MET A 374 8.05 3.58 14.65
C MET A 374 9.34 3.82 15.44
N ILE A 375 10.08 4.89 15.10
CA ILE A 375 11.32 5.28 15.80
C ILE A 375 11.02 5.72 17.25
N ALA A 376 9.99 6.57 17.43
CA ALA A 376 9.57 7.01 18.77
C ALA A 376 9.02 5.86 19.63
N ALA A 377 8.33 4.87 19.04
CA ALA A 377 7.83 3.70 19.74
C ALA A 377 8.97 2.81 20.28
N ALA A 378 10.05 2.64 19.51
CA ALA A 378 11.25 1.92 19.98
C ALA A 378 11.97 2.65 21.12
N TRP A 379 12.16 3.96 20.99
CA TRP A 379 12.67 4.82 22.07
C TRP A 379 11.82 4.69 23.34
N ARG A 380 10.50 4.81 23.22
CA ARG A 380 9.58 4.73 24.36
C ARG A 380 9.67 3.36 25.03
N LYS A 381 9.66 2.29 24.25
CA LYS A 381 9.66 0.91 24.75
C LYS A 381 10.95 0.54 25.50
N ALA A 382 12.09 1.03 25.03
CA ALA A 382 13.38 0.81 25.67
C ALA A 382 13.55 1.65 26.95
N THR A 383 13.16 2.94 26.90
CA THR A 383 13.31 3.88 28.03
C THR A 383 12.27 3.67 29.15
N HIS A 384 11.05 3.23 28.79
CA HIS A 384 9.95 3.04 29.72
C HIS A 384 9.47 1.59 29.65
N LYS A 385 10.00 0.75 30.56
CA LYS A 385 9.71 -0.69 30.66
C LYS A 385 8.35 -0.97 31.34
N THR A 386 7.29 -0.40 30.80
CA THR A 386 5.91 -0.83 31.06
C THR A 386 5.55 -2.04 30.20
N ASP A 387 4.40 -2.68 30.49
CA ASP A 387 3.73 -3.81 29.82
C ASP A 387 4.38 -4.36 28.55
N ASN A 388 4.60 -5.69 28.47
CA ASN A 388 5.33 -6.35 27.39
C ASN A 388 4.84 -5.99 25.97
N PHE A 389 3.57 -5.61 25.80
CA PHE A 389 3.00 -5.11 24.55
C PHE A 389 2.60 -3.62 24.61
N SER A 390 2.84 -2.90 23.52
CA SER A 390 2.38 -1.52 23.31
C SER A 390 1.90 -1.38 21.86
N ILE A 391 0.72 -0.81 21.63
CA ILE A 391 0.03 -0.91 20.33
C ILE A 391 -0.35 0.49 19.87
N TYR A 392 -0.09 0.77 18.59
CA TYR A 392 -0.16 2.12 18.01
C TYR A 392 -0.89 2.08 16.66
N ASN A 393 -2.13 2.57 16.59
CA ASN A 393 -2.91 2.68 15.35
C ASN A 393 -2.54 3.98 14.61
N CYS A 394 -1.63 3.89 13.64
CA CYS A 394 -1.13 5.04 12.90
C CYS A 394 -2.08 5.40 11.74
N CYS A 395 -3.07 6.23 12.04
CA CYS A 395 -4.21 6.56 11.18
C CYS A 395 -4.39 8.09 11.09
N THR A 396 -5.20 8.57 10.13
CA THR A 396 -5.59 9.99 10.05
C THR A 396 -7.07 10.23 10.36
N GLY A 397 -7.89 9.18 10.32
CA GLY A 397 -9.35 9.27 10.30
C GLY A 397 -10.02 9.75 11.59
N GLN A 398 -9.42 9.52 12.76
CA GLN A 398 -9.99 9.99 14.04
C GLN A 398 -9.75 11.49 14.28
N ARG A 399 -8.58 12.01 13.87
CA ARG A 399 -8.11 13.36 14.24
C ARG A 399 -8.32 14.41 13.16
N HIS A 400 -7.98 14.09 11.91
CA HIS A 400 -8.08 15.04 10.80
C HIS A 400 -8.52 14.33 9.50
N PRO A 401 -9.70 13.68 9.50
CA PRO A 401 -10.17 12.88 8.37
C PRO A 401 -10.36 13.68 7.08
N ILE A 402 -9.87 13.14 5.97
CA ILE A 402 -10.34 13.48 4.63
C ILE A 402 -11.37 12.45 4.15
N LYS A 403 -12.39 12.89 3.40
CA LYS A 403 -13.41 12.00 2.82
C LYS A 403 -13.03 11.56 1.40
N TRP A 404 -13.45 10.37 0.98
CA TRP A 404 -13.15 9.85 -0.37
C TRP A 404 -13.56 10.81 -1.50
N GLY A 405 -14.72 11.46 -1.38
CA GLY A 405 -15.18 12.47 -2.34
C GLY A 405 -14.26 13.69 -2.41
N GLU A 406 -13.73 14.14 -1.29
CA GLU A 406 -12.80 15.27 -1.21
C GLU A 406 -11.42 14.90 -1.76
N PHE A 407 -10.84 13.79 -1.29
CA PHE A 407 -9.53 13.29 -1.74
C PHE A 407 -9.48 13.12 -3.26
N VAL A 408 -10.55 12.60 -3.87
CA VAL A 408 -10.65 12.43 -5.32
C VAL A 408 -10.88 13.75 -6.06
N ASN A 409 -11.58 14.72 -5.47
CA ASN A 409 -11.74 16.06 -6.04
C ASN A 409 -10.42 16.85 -6.03
N HIS A 410 -9.70 16.87 -4.90
CA HIS A 410 -8.36 17.47 -4.79
C HIS A 410 -7.39 16.79 -5.76
N THR A 411 -7.40 15.46 -5.82
CA THR A 411 -6.58 14.68 -6.76
C THR A 411 -6.88 15.06 -8.20
N LEU A 412 -8.15 15.11 -8.62
CA LEU A 412 -8.54 15.51 -9.97
C LEU A 412 -8.14 16.95 -10.30
N SER A 413 -8.21 17.87 -9.32
CA SER A 413 -7.76 19.25 -9.47
C SER A 413 -6.25 19.31 -9.71
N MET A 414 -5.46 18.68 -8.84
CA MET A 414 -4.00 18.70 -8.91
C MET A 414 -3.45 17.94 -10.13
N VAL A 415 -4.09 16.82 -10.52
CA VAL A 415 -3.79 16.10 -11.77
C VAL A 415 -4.02 16.96 -13.01
N ARG A 416 -5.01 17.86 -13.01
CA ARG A 416 -5.26 18.80 -14.13
C ARG A 416 -4.31 20.00 -14.09
N LYS A 417 -3.89 20.44 -12.89
CA LYS A 417 -2.86 21.47 -12.65
C LYS A 417 -1.47 20.99 -13.08
N HIS A 418 -1.15 19.72 -12.83
CA HIS A 418 0.18 19.11 -13.02
C HIS A 418 0.19 17.86 -13.92
N PRO A 419 -0.41 17.94 -15.13
CA PRO A 419 -0.76 16.78 -15.95
C PRO A 419 0.45 15.99 -16.43
N LEU A 420 0.37 14.66 -16.38
CA LEU A 420 1.40 13.77 -16.90
C LEU A 420 1.61 13.97 -18.41
N GLU A 421 2.87 13.98 -18.86
CA GLU A 421 3.22 13.97 -20.30
C GLU A 421 2.50 12.86 -21.07
N SER A 422 2.31 11.73 -20.37
CA SER A 422 1.76 10.46 -20.84
C SER A 422 0.23 10.35 -20.74
N CYS A 423 -0.48 11.46 -20.58
CA CYS A 423 -1.93 11.47 -20.45
C CYS A 423 -2.64 11.07 -21.76
N VAL A 424 -3.47 10.02 -21.71
CA VAL A 424 -4.16 9.46 -22.89
C VAL A 424 -5.52 10.11 -23.10
N TRP A 425 -6.25 10.37 -22.02
CA TRP A 425 -7.56 11.03 -22.04
C TRP A 425 -7.66 12.10 -20.94
N TYR A 426 -8.61 13.03 -21.05
CA TYR A 426 -8.83 14.05 -20.01
C TYR A 426 -9.21 13.39 -18.65
N PRO A 427 -8.45 13.64 -17.57
CA PRO A 427 -8.72 13.07 -16.24
C PRO A 427 -10.08 13.51 -15.69
N SER A 428 -10.92 12.51 -15.46
CA SER A 428 -12.27 12.63 -14.93
C SER A 428 -12.55 11.40 -14.10
N GLY A 429 -13.01 11.57 -12.86
CA GLY A 429 -13.46 10.49 -11.99
C GLY A 429 -14.89 10.76 -11.52
N VAL A 430 -15.67 9.70 -11.35
CA VAL A 430 -17.01 9.76 -10.75
C VAL A 430 -17.09 8.64 -9.71
N LEU A 431 -17.37 9.00 -8.45
CA LEU A 431 -17.66 8.04 -7.40
C LEU A 431 -19.14 7.62 -7.50
N ARG A 432 -19.43 6.34 -7.28
CA ARG A 432 -20.79 5.79 -7.43
C ARG A 432 -21.11 4.83 -6.29
N ARG A 433 -22.30 4.97 -5.70
CA ARG A 433 -22.85 4.03 -4.71
C ARG A 433 -23.38 2.74 -5.34
N SER A 434 -23.92 2.81 -6.56
CA SER A 434 -24.49 1.66 -7.26
C SER A 434 -23.44 0.94 -8.11
N THR A 435 -23.15 -0.32 -7.76
CA THR A 435 -22.30 -1.23 -8.54
C THR A 435 -22.82 -1.41 -9.97
N THR A 436 -24.12 -1.67 -10.15
CA THR A 436 -24.74 -1.85 -11.47
C THR A 436 -24.54 -0.64 -12.37
N LEU A 437 -24.76 0.57 -11.85
CA LEU A 437 -24.54 1.81 -12.60
C LEU A 437 -23.05 2.03 -12.91
N ASN A 438 -22.15 1.66 -11.99
CA ASN A 438 -20.71 1.72 -12.22
C ASN A 438 -20.26 0.75 -13.31
N THR A 439 -20.76 -0.50 -13.33
CA THR A 439 -20.44 -1.49 -14.36
C THR A 439 -20.95 -1.06 -15.73
N ILE A 440 -22.20 -0.61 -15.84
CA ILE A 440 -22.76 -0.10 -17.10
C ILE A 440 -21.93 1.09 -17.60
N TYR A 441 -21.64 2.06 -16.74
CA TYR A 441 -20.84 3.22 -17.12
C TYR A 441 -19.40 2.82 -17.50
N GLY A 442 -18.78 1.88 -16.79
CA GLY A 442 -17.45 1.33 -17.06
C GLY A 442 -17.35 0.61 -18.41
N ILE A 443 -18.40 -0.06 -18.87
CA ILE A 443 -18.45 -0.60 -20.23
C ILE A 443 -18.28 0.54 -21.26
N PHE A 444 -19.01 1.65 -21.11
CA PHE A 444 -18.93 2.80 -22.02
C PHE A 444 -17.65 3.64 -21.86
N VAL A 445 -17.06 3.77 -20.66
CA VAL A 445 -15.91 4.67 -20.41
C VAL A 445 -14.56 3.98 -20.21
N HIS A 446 -14.52 2.66 -20.04
CA HIS A 446 -13.27 1.88 -19.92
C HIS A 446 -13.15 0.88 -21.07
N TYR A 447 -14.11 -0.05 -21.20
CA TYR A 447 -13.97 -1.20 -22.12
C TYR A 447 -14.17 -0.84 -23.59
N ILE A 448 -15.29 -0.22 -23.98
CA ILE A 448 -15.54 0.15 -25.39
C ILE A 448 -14.40 1.03 -25.95
N PRO A 449 -13.92 2.09 -25.26
CA PRO A 449 -12.76 2.85 -25.71
C PRO A 449 -11.46 2.03 -25.78
N ALA A 450 -11.24 1.10 -24.85
CA ALA A 450 -10.06 0.23 -24.88
C ALA A 450 -10.07 -0.74 -26.07
N TYR A 451 -11.20 -1.36 -26.39
CA TYR A 451 -11.33 -2.22 -27.57
C TYR A 451 -11.15 -1.44 -28.88
N LEU A 452 -11.68 -0.21 -28.97
CA LEU A 452 -11.48 0.66 -30.13
C LEU A 452 -10.00 1.06 -30.29
N LEU A 453 -9.32 1.43 -29.20
CA LEU A 453 -7.89 1.76 -29.22
C LEU A 453 -7.01 0.55 -29.56
N ASP A 454 -7.31 -0.63 -29.04
CA ASP A 454 -6.58 -1.87 -29.36
C ASP A 454 -6.88 -2.37 -30.78
N ALA A 455 -8.06 -2.11 -31.34
CA ALA A 455 -8.36 -2.37 -32.75
C ALA A 455 -7.59 -1.42 -33.68
N LEU A 456 -7.59 -0.12 -33.39
CA LEU A 456 -6.78 0.87 -34.11
C LEU A 456 -5.29 0.55 -34.01
N ALA A 457 -4.80 0.11 -32.85
CA ALA A 457 -3.41 -0.33 -32.70
C ALA A 457 -3.08 -1.48 -33.66
N ARG A 458 -3.92 -2.53 -33.73
CA ARG A 458 -3.73 -3.66 -34.67
C ARG A 458 -3.71 -3.19 -36.13
N LEU A 459 -4.64 -2.31 -36.53
CA LEU A 459 -4.70 -1.74 -37.88
C LEU A 459 -3.45 -0.90 -38.23
N MET A 460 -2.80 -0.30 -37.23
CA MET A 460 -1.53 0.41 -37.36
C MET A 460 -0.29 -0.51 -37.20
N GLY A 461 -0.45 -1.84 -37.20
CA GLY A 461 0.64 -2.80 -37.00
C GLY A 461 1.22 -2.83 -35.58
N LYS A 462 0.55 -2.20 -34.60
CA LYS A 462 1.01 -2.06 -33.21
C LYS A 462 0.36 -3.11 -32.29
N LYS A 463 1.11 -3.51 -31.26
CA LYS A 463 0.68 -4.51 -30.27
C LYS A 463 -0.46 -3.96 -29.38
N PRO A 464 -1.64 -4.63 -29.33
CA PRO A 464 -2.74 -4.22 -28.45
C PRO A 464 -2.40 -4.47 -26.97
N PHE A 465 -2.82 -3.55 -26.10
CA PHE A 465 -2.48 -3.55 -24.67
C PHE A 465 -3.50 -2.82 -23.76
N VAL A 466 -4.35 -1.92 -24.29
CA VAL A 466 -5.23 -1.08 -23.48
C VAL A 466 -6.30 -1.91 -22.77
N VAL A 467 -6.86 -2.92 -23.43
CA VAL A 467 -7.81 -3.86 -22.81
C VAL A 467 -7.17 -4.65 -21.67
N LYS A 468 -5.86 -4.98 -21.79
CA LYS A 468 -5.11 -5.67 -20.72
C LYS A 468 -4.90 -4.77 -19.51
N ILE A 469 -4.69 -3.47 -19.71
CA ILE A 469 -4.65 -2.49 -18.61
C ILE A 469 -6.02 -2.41 -17.93
N GLN A 470 -7.14 -2.33 -18.66
CA GLN A 470 -8.46 -2.26 -18.04
C GLN A 470 -8.80 -3.50 -17.20
N HIS A 471 -8.42 -4.72 -17.63
CA HIS A 471 -8.57 -5.93 -16.81
C HIS A 471 -7.73 -5.88 -15.52
N LYS A 472 -6.52 -5.32 -15.57
CA LYS A 472 -5.66 -5.13 -14.37
C LYS A 472 -6.20 -4.05 -13.43
N LEU A 473 -6.85 -3.01 -13.97
CA LEU A 473 -7.52 -1.98 -13.17
C LEU A 473 -8.80 -2.50 -12.52
N TYR A 474 -9.61 -3.29 -13.24
CA TYR A 474 -10.80 -3.95 -12.68
C TYR A 474 -10.43 -4.79 -11.45
N LYS A 475 -9.45 -5.70 -11.58
CA LYS A 475 -8.99 -6.52 -10.43
C LYS A 475 -8.45 -5.67 -9.27
N ALA A 476 -7.72 -4.60 -9.56
CA ALA A 476 -7.21 -3.70 -8.53
C ALA A 476 -8.34 -2.95 -7.78
N VAL A 477 -9.41 -2.58 -8.47
CA VAL A 477 -10.62 -2.00 -7.85
C VAL A 477 -11.36 -3.05 -7.03
N GLU A 478 -11.51 -4.27 -7.55
CA GLU A 478 -12.17 -5.40 -6.88
C GLU A 478 -11.52 -5.70 -5.51
N CYS A 479 -10.18 -5.82 -5.47
CA CYS A 479 -9.42 -5.99 -4.22
C CYS A 479 -9.49 -4.78 -3.25
N LEU A 480 -9.86 -3.59 -3.72
CA LEU A 480 -9.98 -2.38 -2.92
C LEU A 480 -11.44 -2.02 -2.55
N ASN A 481 -12.42 -2.65 -3.20
CA ASN A 481 -13.84 -2.28 -3.10
C ASN A 481 -14.34 -2.30 -1.65
N TYR A 482 -13.96 -3.32 -0.87
CA TYR A 482 -14.31 -3.43 0.56
C TYR A 482 -13.88 -2.21 1.38
N PHE A 483 -12.70 -1.65 1.11
CA PHE A 483 -12.17 -0.47 1.81
C PHE A 483 -12.76 0.86 1.28
N ALA A 484 -13.40 0.84 0.10
CA ALA A 484 -14.06 1.99 -0.50
C ALA A 484 -15.56 2.11 -0.14
N VAL A 485 -16.16 1.07 0.47
CA VAL A 485 -17.61 0.99 0.78
C VAL A 485 -17.92 0.66 2.24
N ASN A 486 -16.92 0.58 3.11
CA ASN A 486 -17.06 0.45 4.57
C ASN A 486 -16.26 1.57 5.26
N GLN A 487 -16.52 1.79 6.54
CA GLN A 487 -15.80 2.76 7.37
C GLN A 487 -15.43 2.12 8.72
N TRP A 488 -14.34 2.62 9.31
CA TRP A 488 -13.79 2.19 10.58
C TRP A 488 -13.53 3.38 11.49
N GLU A 489 -13.55 3.16 12.80
CA GLU A 489 -13.03 4.08 13.79
C GLU A 489 -11.82 3.43 14.49
N PHE A 490 -10.63 3.81 14.04
CA PHE A 490 -9.36 3.40 14.64
C PHE A 490 -9.03 4.37 15.79
N LYS A 491 -8.96 3.86 17.03
CA LYS A 491 -8.55 4.67 18.19
C LYS A 491 -7.03 4.84 18.20
N ASP A 492 -6.51 6.05 18.43
CA ASP A 492 -5.07 6.37 18.39
C ASP A 492 -4.52 7.00 19.69
N ASP A 493 -5.17 6.72 20.82
CA ASP A 493 -4.91 7.33 22.12
C ASP A 493 -3.45 7.10 22.61
N ASN A 494 -2.87 5.93 22.34
CA ASN A 494 -1.45 5.63 22.64
C ASN A 494 -0.49 6.41 21.73
N VAL A 495 -0.83 6.62 20.45
CA VAL A 495 -0.03 7.45 19.52
C VAL A 495 0.02 8.88 20.04
N HIS A 496 -1.12 9.40 20.50
CA HIS A 496 -1.23 10.73 21.07
C HIS A 496 -0.46 10.86 22.39
N ALA A 497 -0.64 9.93 23.33
CA ALA A 497 0.10 9.91 24.59
C ALA A 497 1.61 9.88 24.34
N LEU A 498 2.08 9.02 23.42
CA LEU A 498 3.49 8.96 23.03
C LEU A 498 4.01 10.30 22.49
N PHE A 499 3.28 10.97 21.58
CA PHE A 499 3.69 12.30 21.07
C PHE A 499 3.84 13.33 22.19
N HIS A 500 2.95 13.32 23.18
CA HIS A 500 3.04 14.22 24.33
C HIS A 500 4.20 13.89 25.29
N THR A 501 4.70 12.64 25.33
CA THR A 501 5.92 12.32 26.10
C THR A 501 7.24 12.80 25.47
N LEU A 502 7.22 13.25 24.20
CA LEU A 502 8.43 13.75 23.53
C LEU A 502 8.75 15.20 23.89
N SER A 503 10.06 15.52 23.92
CA SER A 503 10.55 16.90 24.01
C SER A 503 10.15 17.72 22.77
N PRO A 504 10.05 19.06 22.85
CA PRO A 504 9.73 19.89 21.68
C PRO A 504 10.70 19.70 20.49
N LYS A 505 11.97 19.41 20.77
CA LYS A 505 12.98 19.13 19.73
C LYS A 505 12.70 17.80 19.02
N ASP A 506 12.37 16.76 19.76
CA ASP A 506 12.07 15.44 19.18
C ASP A 506 10.68 15.39 18.54
N ARG A 507 9.67 16.13 19.03
CA ARG A 507 8.37 16.30 18.33
C ARG A 507 8.55 16.91 16.93
N ASN A 508 9.48 17.86 16.79
CA ASN A 508 9.79 18.49 15.50
C ASN A 508 10.62 17.58 14.58
N ASN A 509 11.60 16.85 15.12
CA ASN A 509 12.45 15.95 14.34
C ASN A 509 11.73 14.65 13.94
N PHE A 510 10.91 14.10 14.82
CA PHE A 510 10.15 12.87 14.64
C PHE A 510 8.64 13.18 14.71
N LEU A 511 8.18 14.09 13.84
CA LEU A 511 6.77 14.46 13.76
C LEU A 511 5.91 13.28 13.25
N PHE A 512 4.96 12.84 14.07
CA PHE A 512 3.90 11.90 13.69
C PHE A 512 2.49 12.34 14.13
N ASP A 513 2.34 13.60 14.56
CA ASP A 513 1.03 14.22 14.72
C ASP A 513 0.43 14.55 13.34
N VAL A 514 -0.82 14.14 13.14
CA VAL A 514 -1.58 14.24 11.89
C VAL A 514 -2.61 15.38 11.89
N THR A 515 -2.81 16.06 13.03
CA THR A 515 -3.86 17.10 13.18
C THR A 515 -3.68 18.29 12.25
N ASN A 516 -2.43 18.59 11.83
CA ASN A 516 -2.06 19.79 11.08
C ASN A 516 -1.76 19.52 9.58
N ILE A 517 -2.26 18.42 9.01
CA ILE A 517 -2.04 18.08 7.59
C ILE A 517 -2.93 18.94 6.67
N ASP A 518 -2.32 19.90 5.95
CA ASP A 518 -2.97 20.57 4.81
C ASP A 518 -3.18 19.54 3.67
N TRP A 519 -4.38 18.99 3.61
CA TRP A 519 -4.78 17.97 2.64
C TRP A 519 -4.67 18.42 1.18
N LEU A 520 -4.90 19.70 0.87
CA LEU A 520 -4.84 20.21 -0.50
C LEU A 520 -3.40 20.31 -0.99
N LYS A 521 -2.53 20.90 -0.16
CA LYS A 521 -1.08 21.00 -0.39
C LYS A 521 -0.43 19.62 -0.44
N TYR A 522 -0.80 18.72 0.47
CA TYR A 522 -0.29 17.34 0.50
C TYR A 522 -0.68 16.56 -0.76
N VAL A 523 -1.94 16.67 -1.23
CA VAL A 523 -2.36 16.06 -2.52
C VAL A 523 -1.65 16.71 -3.72
N GLU A 524 -1.32 18.01 -3.67
CA GLU A 524 -0.47 18.64 -4.67
C GLU A 524 0.96 18.06 -4.68
N GLN A 525 1.58 17.91 -3.51
CA GLN A 525 2.91 17.30 -3.35
C GLN A 525 2.92 15.84 -3.81
N TYR A 526 1.90 15.04 -3.47
CA TYR A 526 1.75 13.65 -3.90
C TYR A 526 1.60 13.53 -5.42
N VAL A 527 0.81 14.41 -6.07
CA VAL A 527 0.71 14.45 -7.54
C VAL A 527 2.00 14.93 -8.21
N LEU A 528 2.75 15.85 -7.60
CA LEU A 528 4.08 16.25 -8.10
C LEU A 528 5.10 15.13 -7.98
N GLY A 529 5.18 14.46 -6.82
CA GLY A 529 6.05 13.32 -6.59
C GLY A 529 5.72 12.11 -7.47
N LEU A 530 4.44 11.89 -7.81
CA LEU A 530 4.02 10.93 -8.82
C LEU A 530 4.72 11.16 -10.17
N ARG A 531 4.80 12.42 -10.63
CA ARG A 531 5.50 12.79 -11.87
C ARG A 531 6.98 12.47 -11.76
N GLN A 532 7.61 12.93 -10.68
CA GLN A 532 9.06 12.94 -10.49
C GLN A 532 9.61 11.54 -10.22
N PHE A 533 9.04 10.79 -9.28
CA PHE A 533 9.61 9.53 -8.80
C PHE A 533 9.11 8.31 -9.57
N LEU A 534 7.80 8.20 -9.83
CA LEU A 534 7.23 7.05 -10.55
C LEU A 534 7.29 7.17 -12.07
N PHE A 535 6.99 8.36 -12.61
CA PHE A 535 7.00 8.58 -14.06
C PHE A 535 8.31 9.20 -14.58
N LYS A 536 9.26 9.54 -13.71
CA LYS A 536 10.59 10.11 -14.04
C LYS A 536 10.52 11.34 -14.97
N GLN A 537 9.45 12.14 -14.81
CA GLN A 537 9.21 13.36 -15.59
C GLN A 537 9.90 14.55 -14.94
N ARG A 538 10.64 15.33 -15.74
CA ARG A 538 11.32 16.55 -15.28
C ARG A 538 10.34 17.72 -15.13
N PRO A 539 10.62 18.73 -14.27
CA PRO A 539 9.77 19.91 -14.13
C PRO A 539 9.50 20.64 -15.46
N GLU A 540 10.51 20.75 -16.34
CA GLU A 540 10.44 21.48 -17.62
C GLU A 540 9.42 20.91 -18.62
N SER A 541 8.94 19.66 -18.44
CA SER A 541 7.92 19.06 -19.31
C SER A 541 6.49 19.51 -19.00
N LEU A 542 6.29 20.16 -17.85
CA LEU A 542 4.98 20.57 -17.35
C LEU A 542 4.24 21.54 -18.30
N PRO A 543 4.85 22.58 -18.90
CA PRO A 543 4.17 23.48 -19.83
C PRO A 543 3.68 22.77 -21.11
N ALA A 544 4.47 21.85 -21.65
CA ALA A 544 4.07 21.03 -22.80
C ALA A 544 2.91 20.09 -22.43
N SER A 545 2.95 19.52 -21.22
CA SER A 545 1.90 18.65 -20.70
C SER A 545 0.59 19.40 -20.43
N ARG A 546 0.66 20.66 -19.97
CA ARG A 546 -0.51 21.56 -19.85
C ARG A 546 -1.13 21.86 -21.22
N LYS A 547 -0.32 22.15 -22.25
CA LYS A 547 -0.82 22.29 -23.64
C LYS A 547 -1.49 21.02 -24.17
N ARG A 548 -0.98 19.82 -23.82
CA ARG A 548 -1.63 18.52 -24.11
C ARG A 548 -2.96 18.38 -23.37
N MET A 549 -3.01 18.73 -22.08
CA MET A 549 -4.23 18.66 -21.26
C MET A 549 -5.36 19.54 -21.81
N THR A 550 -5.05 20.76 -22.27
CA THR A 550 -6.04 21.66 -22.90
C THR A 550 -6.64 21.04 -24.18
N ARG A 551 -5.83 20.37 -25.01
CA ARG A 551 -6.32 19.65 -26.21
C ARG A 551 -7.22 18.46 -25.82
N LEU A 552 -6.83 17.71 -24.79
CA LEU A 552 -7.64 16.59 -24.27
C LEU A 552 -8.97 17.06 -23.65
N TYR A 553 -9.00 18.23 -23.03
CA TYR A 553 -10.24 18.85 -22.53
C TYR A 553 -11.24 19.12 -23.66
N TYR A 554 -10.80 19.80 -24.72
CA TYR A 554 -11.68 20.08 -25.88
C TYR A 554 -12.11 18.78 -26.60
N LEU A 555 -11.22 17.80 -26.74
CA LEU A 555 -11.58 16.48 -27.28
C LEU A 555 -12.63 15.77 -26.40
N HIS A 556 -12.51 15.88 -25.07
CA HIS A 556 -13.48 15.32 -24.14
C HIS A 556 -14.84 16.03 -24.19
N LEU A 557 -14.87 17.37 -24.33
CA LEU A 557 -16.10 18.13 -24.52
C LEU A 557 -16.77 17.78 -25.87
N LEU A 558 -16.00 17.71 -26.96
CA LEU A 558 -16.48 17.26 -28.26
C LEU A 558 -17.04 15.83 -28.21
N SER A 559 -16.38 14.91 -27.51
CA SER A 559 -16.89 13.53 -27.34
C SER A 559 -18.24 13.48 -26.61
N LYS A 560 -18.46 14.35 -25.61
CA LYS A 560 -19.74 14.50 -24.93
C LYS A 560 -20.81 15.04 -25.87
N LEU A 561 -20.50 16.08 -26.64
CA LEU A 561 -21.40 16.66 -27.63
C LEU A 561 -21.81 15.63 -28.70
N VAL A 562 -20.85 14.86 -29.24
CA VAL A 562 -21.11 13.78 -30.20
C VAL A 562 -22.02 12.70 -29.60
N VAL A 563 -21.76 12.25 -28.37
CA VAL A 563 -22.65 11.28 -27.69
C VAL A 563 -24.07 11.84 -27.53
N VAL A 564 -24.22 13.08 -27.07
CA VAL A 564 -25.54 13.74 -26.93
C VAL A 564 -26.25 13.85 -28.28
N MET A 565 -25.56 14.28 -29.35
CA MET A 565 -26.13 14.37 -30.70
C MET A 565 -26.53 12.99 -31.26
N CYS A 566 -25.74 11.94 -31.01
CA CYS A 566 -26.05 10.58 -31.43
C CYS A 566 -27.26 10.00 -30.68
N THR A 567 -27.31 10.14 -29.35
CA THR A 567 -28.46 9.74 -28.52
C THR A 567 -29.71 10.51 -28.91
N TRP A 568 -29.60 11.82 -29.13
CA TRP A 568 -30.68 12.66 -29.66
C TRP A 568 -31.20 12.12 -30.99
N ARG A 569 -30.34 12.01 -32.01
CA ARG A 569 -30.71 11.49 -33.35
C ARG A 569 -31.33 10.09 -33.30
N PHE A 570 -30.90 9.23 -32.37
CA PHE A 570 -31.49 7.91 -32.16
C PHE A 570 -32.92 7.99 -31.60
N LEU A 571 -33.14 8.73 -30.51
CA LEU A 571 -34.46 8.91 -29.89
C LEU A 571 -35.46 9.53 -30.88
N MET A 572 -35.01 10.53 -31.63
CA MET A 572 -35.79 11.24 -32.65
C MET A 572 -36.17 10.35 -33.84
N LYS A 573 -35.29 9.41 -34.24
CA LYS A 573 -35.62 8.39 -35.25
C LYS A 573 -36.59 7.33 -34.71
N ARG A 574 -36.64 7.09 -33.39
CA ARG A 574 -37.51 6.09 -32.75
C ARG A 574 -38.91 6.61 -32.38
N SER A 575 -39.08 7.91 -32.13
CA SER A 575 -40.37 8.49 -31.72
C SER A 575 -40.83 9.62 -32.65
N LYS A 576 -41.87 9.35 -33.45
CA LYS A 576 -42.54 10.35 -34.30
C LYS A 576 -43.06 11.55 -33.49
N ARG A 577 -43.53 11.33 -32.24
CA ARG A 577 -44.02 12.39 -31.35
C ARG A 577 -42.90 13.34 -30.89
N LEU A 578 -41.77 12.78 -30.45
CA LEU A 578 -40.59 13.62 -30.10
C LEU A 578 -40.08 14.38 -31.33
N ASN A 579 -40.07 13.74 -32.50
CA ASN A 579 -39.68 14.40 -33.75
C ASN A 579 -40.56 15.62 -34.08
N ALA A 580 -41.88 15.47 -34.03
CA ALA A 580 -42.84 16.57 -34.28
C ALA A 580 -42.73 17.71 -33.24
N LEU A 581 -42.52 17.38 -31.96
CA LEU A 581 -42.35 18.39 -30.90
C LEU A 581 -41.07 19.22 -31.11
N TRP A 582 -39.97 18.60 -31.54
CA TRP A 582 -38.72 19.30 -31.82
C TRP A 582 -38.77 20.13 -33.10
N THR A 583 -39.41 19.66 -34.17
CA THR A 583 -39.55 20.46 -35.39
C THR A 583 -40.42 21.68 -35.13
N ALA A 584 -41.48 21.56 -34.34
CA ALA A 584 -42.26 22.70 -33.85
C ALA A 584 -41.40 23.64 -32.98
N PHE A 585 -40.62 23.12 -32.02
CA PHE A 585 -39.72 23.91 -31.18
C PHE A 585 -38.66 24.69 -31.99
N LEU A 586 -38.03 24.06 -32.98
CA LEU A 586 -37.09 24.72 -33.89
C LEU A 586 -37.79 25.75 -34.79
N GLN A 587 -39.04 25.52 -35.21
CA GLN A 587 -39.83 26.53 -35.92
C GLN A 587 -40.16 27.73 -35.03
N TYR A 588 -40.43 27.53 -33.73
CA TYR A 588 -40.61 28.63 -32.79
C TYR A 588 -39.29 29.39 -32.52
N ILE A 589 -38.17 28.70 -32.31
CA ILE A 589 -36.86 29.36 -32.17
C ILE A 589 -36.48 30.14 -33.43
N THR A 590 -36.64 29.57 -34.62
CA THR A 590 -36.30 30.28 -35.87
C THR A 590 -37.23 31.44 -36.19
N LYS A 591 -38.51 31.40 -35.75
CA LYS A 591 -39.39 32.57 -35.75
C LYS A 591 -38.95 33.62 -34.74
N PHE A 592 -38.59 33.21 -33.52
CA PHE A 592 -38.17 34.12 -32.44
C PHE A 592 -36.85 34.83 -32.76
N LEU A 593 -35.85 34.12 -33.28
CA LEU A 593 -34.58 34.72 -33.71
C LEU A 593 -34.78 35.76 -34.82
N ARG A 594 -35.71 35.53 -35.75
CA ARG A 594 -36.11 36.51 -36.79
C ARG A 594 -36.87 37.74 -36.26
N LEU A 595 -37.22 37.77 -34.97
CA LEU A 595 -37.83 38.91 -34.30
C LEU A 595 -36.83 39.69 -33.42
N ILE A 596 -35.57 39.24 -33.34
CA ILE A 596 -34.48 39.97 -32.68
C ILE A 596 -33.79 40.85 -33.74
N PRO A 597 -33.88 42.20 -33.70
CA PRO A 597 -33.49 43.05 -34.85
C PRO A 597 -31.99 43.19 -35.15
N PHE A 598 -31.12 42.34 -34.57
CA PHE A 598 -29.66 42.49 -34.60
C PHE A 598 -28.92 41.13 -34.71
N LEU A 599 -29.43 40.21 -35.55
CA LEU A 599 -28.81 38.93 -35.90
C LEU A 599 -29.02 38.56 -37.38
#